data_AF-A0A536N4I2-F1
#
_entry.id   AF-A0A536N4I2-F1
#
_cell.length_a   1.000
_cell.length_b   1.000
_cell.length_c   1.000
_cell.angle_alpha   90.00
_cell.angle_beta   90.00
_cell.angle_gamma   90.00
#
_symmetry.space_group_name_H-M   'P 1'
#
loop_
_entity.id
_entity.type
_entity.pdbx_description
1 polymer ?
#
loop_
_entity_poly.entity_id
_entity_poly.type
_entity_poly.pdbx_seq_one_letter_code
_entity_poly.pdbx_strand_id
1 'polypeptide(L)'
;MTAALVVGAARSGVAVANHLARHGERVIVTDRRPRAELESAIARLPAGAELRLGGYDDSVLSGVDTVYVSPGVPWDAELLNHARARGIPVSSEIDLFLKLCPGTVVGITGTNGKTTTTALAGDVLAEGDRPVMVGGNIGETVLDRLPELTPEHWVVLELSSFQLESVERPRLHVGVILNVTPDHLDRHGTFERYAEIKGKIVEFAGADDFAVLNGRDETCRRLASKTRAHVVWFDQHEPVPPMPIPGRHNLENALAAAAIGRIAGLSDDAINRAIAGFKGVEHRLELVGEWRGVRWYNDSKATNPDAGRVALTAFPGTQLILIAGGYGGGFDLREWVADALANTAAVILIGASAAQLAHELSAHPQVLRASTLEEAVSMAAGLAGRGRSPTGCCFSRPSRCAQAGSSWSRARASRSPTTSTSRPSTMRSARLAGWQLALSLYWCSGESITEGFVRWRPRERWPLAS
;
A
#
# COMPACT_ATOMS: atom_id res chain seq x y z
N MET A 1 36.61 19.35 3.95
CA MET A 1 35.27 18.87 4.37
C MET A 1 34.38 19.03 3.16
N THR A 2 33.80 17.96 2.63
CA THR A 2 32.85 18.06 1.51
C THR A 2 31.57 18.72 2.00
N ALA A 3 30.91 19.44 1.12
CA ALA A 3 29.66 20.14 1.38
C ALA A 3 28.52 19.49 0.61
N ALA A 4 27.52 18.98 1.34
CA ALA A 4 26.36 18.34 0.77
C ALA A 4 25.11 19.20 0.94
N LEU A 5 24.40 19.44 -0.16
CA LEU A 5 23.10 20.09 -0.16
C LEU A 5 22.00 19.03 -0.13
N VAL A 6 21.13 19.07 0.87
CA VAL A 6 19.93 18.24 0.97
C VAL A 6 18.70 19.08 0.58
N VAL A 7 18.02 18.68 -0.49
CA VAL A 7 16.82 19.34 -1.01
C VAL A 7 15.56 18.61 -0.53
N GLY A 8 14.78 19.31 0.28
CA GLY A 8 13.59 18.80 0.97
C GLY A 8 13.92 18.27 2.37
N ALA A 9 13.24 18.80 3.38
CA ALA A 9 13.42 18.45 4.79
C ALA A 9 12.34 17.48 5.31
N ALA A 10 11.80 16.62 4.43
CA ALA A 10 10.90 15.54 4.85
C ALA A 10 11.69 14.40 5.52
N ARG A 11 11.05 13.25 5.77
CA ARG A 11 11.66 12.10 6.45
C ARG A 11 12.99 11.66 5.81
N SER A 12 13.00 11.42 4.49
CA SER A 12 14.19 11.04 3.73
C SER A 12 15.32 12.08 3.79
N GLY A 13 14.98 13.36 3.62
CA GLY A 13 15.98 14.44 3.69
C GLY A 13 16.63 14.55 5.07
N VAL A 14 15.85 14.41 6.14
CA VAL A 14 16.38 14.38 7.51
C VAL A 14 17.33 13.19 7.72
N ALA A 15 16.98 11.99 7.22
CA ALA A 15 17.83 10.81 7.31
C ALA A 15 19.16 10.99 6.56
N VAL A 16 19.10 11.52 5.33
CA VAL A 16 20.30 11.85 4.55
C VAL A 16 21.17 12.87 5.28
N ALA A 17 20.60 13.98 5.75
CA ALA A 17 21.32 15.01 6.49
C ALA A 17 22.05 14.43 7.72
N ASN A 18 21.36 13.61 8.51
CA ASN A 18 21.93 12.94 9.67
C ASN A 18 23.05 11.97 9.29
N HIS A 19 22.86 11.17 8.24
CA HIS A 19 23.89 10.25 7.75
C HIS A 19 25.15 11.00 7.34
N LEU A 20 25.03 12.04 6.51
CA LEU A 20 26.17 12.82 6.00
C LEU A 20 26.93 13.52 7.13
N ALA A 21 26.22 14.12 8.09
CA ALA A 21 26.85 14.78 9.24
C ALA A 21 27.64 13.80 10.12
N ARG A 22 27.13 12.57 10.34
CA ARG A 22 27.86 11.53 11.08
C ARG A 22 29.17 11.11 10.38
N HIS A 23 29.24 11.27 9.06
CA HIS A 23 30.43 10.99 8.26
C HIS A 23 31.31 12.23 8.02
N GLY A 24 31.07 13.32 8.77
CA GLY A 24 31.92 14.50 8.75
C GLY A 24 31.72 15.42 7.54
N GLU A 25 30.56 15.34 6.87
CA GLU A 25 30.23 16.28 5.80
C GLU A 25 29.59 17.56 6.35
N ARG A 26 29.83 18.69 5.67
CA ARG A 26 29.15 19.95 5.96
C ARG A 26 27.77 19.90 5.30
N VAL A 27 26.71 19.86 6.10
CA VAL A 27 25.33 19.70 5.60
C VAL A 27 24.62 21.04 5.49
N ILE A 28 24.08 21.31 4.30
CA ILE A 28 23.16 22.41 4.01
C ILE A 28 21.80 21.78 3.70
N VAL A 29 20.73 22.24 4.33
CA VAL A 29 19.37 21.79 4.03
C VAL A 29 18.55 22.94 3.46
N THR A 30 17.89 22.69 2.33
CA THR A 30 16.97 23.64 1.70
C THR A 30 15.59 23.04 1.48
N ASP A 31 14.55 23.85 1.64
CA ASP A 31 13.16 23.46 1.40
C ASP A 31 12.37 24.68 0.94
N ARG A 32 11.37 24.47 0.07
CA ARG A 32 10.47 25.54 -0.38
C ARG A 32 9.61 26.07 0.76
N ARG A 33 9.28 25.22 1.72
CA ARG A 33 8.45 25.59 2.86
C ARG A 33 9.22 26.51 3.80
N PRO A 34 8.53 27.49 4.41
CA PRO A 34 9.11 28.34 5.44
C PRO A 34 9.41 27.54 6.71
N ARG A 35 10.28 28.10 7.56
CA ARG A 35 10.68 27.49 8.85
C ARG A 35 9.50 27.04 9.72
N ALA A 36 8.43 27.85 9.77
CA ALA A 36 7.25 27.59 10.61
C ALA A 36 6.54 26.27 10.26
N GLU A 37 6.63 25.81 9.01
CA GLU A 37 6.04 24.54 8.57
C GLU A 37 6.96 23.33 8.77
N LEU A 38 8.21 23.58 9.18
CA LEU A 38 9.28 22.58 9.23
C LEU A 38 9.84 22.35 10.64
N GLU A 39 9.22 22.92 11.68
CA GLU A 39 9.74 22.86 13.06
C GLU A 39 10.05 21.42 13.50
N SER A 40 9.14 20.49 13.24
CA SER A 40 9.31 19.07 13.59
C SER A 40 10.44 18.38 12.80
N ALA A 41 10.69 18.80 11.56
CA ALA A 41 11.80 18.29 10.76
C ALA A 41 13.13 18.88 11.22
N ILE A 42 13.17 20.19 11.44
CA ILE A 42 14.35 20.93 11.89
C ILE A 42 14.85 20.40 13.24
N ALA A 43 13.94 20.07 14.16
CA ALA A 43 14.30 19.48 15.45
C ALA A 43 15.03 18.13 15.34
N ARG A 44 14.94 17.45 14.20
CA ARG A 44 15.58 16.15 13.92
C ARG A 44 16.82 16.24 13.04
N LEU A 45 17.20 17.45 12.60
CA LEU A 45 18.40 17.68 11.80
C LEU A 45 19.66 17.70 12.68
N PRO A 46 20.85 17.43 12.11
CA PRO A 46 22.08 17.42 12.89
C PRO A 46 22.42 18.81 13.42
N ALA A 47 23.01 18.85 14.62
CA ALA A 47 23.48 20.10 15.22
C ALA A 47 24.56 20.72 14.31
N GLY A 48 24.29 21.94 13.81
CA GLY A 48 25.17 22.64 12.89
C GLY A 48 24.79 22.55 11.41
N ALA A 49 23.68 21.88 11.06
CA ALA A 49 23.12 21.96 9.70
C ALA A 49 22.80 23.42 9.33
N GLU A 50 23.31 23.88 8.20
CA GLU A 50 22.96 25.19 7.66
C GLU A 50 21.57 25.12 7.01
N LEU A 51 20.66 26.04 7.34
CA LEU A 51 19.27 26.00 6.86
C LEU A 51 18.99 27.16 5.90
N ARG A 52 18.56 26.85 4.68
CA ARG A 52 18.13 27.82 3.65
C ARG A 52 16.69 27.52 3.24
N LEU A 53 15.72 28.10 3.95
CA LEU A 53 14.30 27.74 3.89
C LEU A 53 13.44 28.87 3.29
N GLY A 54 12.23 28.53 2.84
CA GLY A 54 11.27 29.50 2.29
C GLY A 54 11.43 29.75 0.80
N GLY A 55 12.12 28.85 0.10
CA GLY A 55 12.46 28.98 -1.32
C GLY A 55 13.93 28.64 -1.58
N TYR A 56 14.28 28.45 -2.85
CA TYR A 56 15.65 28.29 -3.28
C TYR A 56 15.88 29.02 -4.60
N ASP A 57 17.03 29.68 -4.71
CA ASP A 57 17.62 30.16 -5.95
C ASP A 57 19.00 29.52 -6.14
N ASP A 58 19.59 29.72 -7.31
CA ASP A 58 20.86 29.13 -7.74
C ASP A 58 22.07 29.39 -6.84
N SER A 59 21.98 30.34 -5.91
CA SER A 59 23.00 30.60 -4.90
C SER A 59 23.14 29.45 -3.90
N VAL A 60 22.11 28.61 -3.72
CA VAL A 60 22.18 27.44 -2.81
C VAL A 60 23.16 26.38 -3.28
N LEU A 61 23.53 26.39 -4.57
CA LEU A 61 24.50 25.48 -5.15
C LEU A 61 25.95 25.98 -5.00
N SER A 62 26.18 27.20 -4.50
CA SER A 62 27.52 27.75 -4.34
C SER A 62 28.29 27.03 -3.23
N GLY A 63 29.48 26.52 -3.57
CA GLY A 63 30.33 25.78 -2.62
C GLY A 63 29.73 24.44 -2.17
N VAL A 64 28.90 23.82 -3.01
CA VAL A 64 28.32 22.48 -2.81
C VAL A 64 29.03 21.48 -3.71
N ASP A 65 29.42 20.34 -3.14
CA ASP A 65 30.10 19.25 -3.82
C ASP A 65 29.13 18.15 -4.29
N THR A 66 27.99 17.98 -3.62
CA THR A 66 26.97 16.99 -4.01
C THR A 66 25.58 17.45 -3.56
N VAL A 67 24.57 17.17 -4.37
CA VAL A 67 23.15 17.42 -4.06
C VAL A 67 22.45 16.09 -3.79
N TYR A 68 21.72 16.00 -2.68
CA TYR A 68 20.83 14.90 -2.35
C TYR A 68 19.39 15.38 -2.33
N VAL A 69 18.50 14.66 -3.01
CA VAL A 69 17.11 15.08 -3.15
C VAL A 69 16.15 14.11 -2.45
N SER A 70 15.15 14.67 -1.77
CA SER A 70 14.01 13.92 -1.25
C SER A 70 13.06 13.46 -2.39
N PRO A 71 12.44 12.27 -2.30
CA PRO A 71 11.57 11.74 -3.37
C PRO A 71 10.41 12.65 -3.82
N GLY A 72 9.92 13.52 -2.92
CA GLY A 72 8.82 14.46 -3.24
C GLY A 72 9.21 15.60 -4.19
N VAL A 73 10.51 15.84 -4.40
CA VAL A 73 10.99 16.91 -5.30
C VAL A 73 11.11 16.33 -6.72
N PRO A 74 10.58 17.00 -7.76
CA PRO A 74 10.78 16.63 -9.16
C PRO A 74 12.24 16.37 -9.53
N TRP A 75 12.52 15.20 -10.11
CA TRP A 75 13.88 14.83 -10.52
C TRP A 75 14.42 15.76 -11.63
N ASP A 76 13.51 16.37 -12.38
CA ASP A 76 13.73 17.40 -13.40
C ASP A 76 13.51 18.84 -12.88
N ALA A 77 13.43 19.05 -11.56
CA ALA A 77 13.34 20.38 -10.98
C ALA A 77 14.52 21.27 -11.43
N GLU A 78 14.25 22.54 -11.72
CA GLU A 78 15.24 23.49 -12.25
C GLU A 78 16.53 23.53 -11.43
N LEU A 79 16.42 23.55 -10.10
CA LEU A 79 17.59 23.51 -9.20
C LEU A 79 18.49 22.29 -9.44
N LEU A 80 17.91 21.11 -9.65
CA LEU A 80 18.67 19.89 -9.90
C LEU A 80 19.30 19.91 -11.30
N ASN A 81 18.60 20.47 -12.29
CA ASN A 81 19.15 20.65 -13.64
C ASN A 81 20.32 21.65 -13.63
N HIS A 82 20.23 22.74 -12.87
CA HIS A 82 21.33 23.69 -12.69
C HIS A 82 22.52 23.05 -11.96
N ALA A 83 22.28 22.19 -10.96
CA ALA A 83 23.33 21.42 -10.31
C ALA A 83 24.08 20.53 -11.33
N ARG A 84 23.33 19.76 -12.13
CA ARG A 84 23.90 18.90 -13.20
C ARG A 84 24.66 19.71 -14.25
N ALA A 85 24.12 20.86 -14.67
CA ALA A 85 24.78 21.75 -15.63
C ALA A 85 26.12 22.32 -15.12
N ARG A 86 26.27 22.44 -13.79
CA ARG A 86 27.53 22.82 -13.13
C ARG A 86 28.46 21.65 -12.84
N GLY A 87 28.08 20.43 -13.25
CA GLY A 87 28.84 19.21 -12.98
C GLY A 87 28.76 18.73 -11.52
N ILE A 88 27.81 19.26 -10.73
CA ILE A 88 27.60 18.83 -9.35
C ILE A 88 26.79 17.52 -9.38
N PRO A 89 27.30 16.41 -8.81
CA PRO A 89 26.57 15.15 -8.71
C PRO A 89 25.23 15.34 -7.98
N VAL A 90 24.19 14.71 -8.52
CA VAL A 90 22.85 14.68 -7.91
C VAL A 90 22.52 13.23 -7.56
N SER A 91 22.14 13.00 -6.30
CA SER A 91 21.83 11.70 -5.71
C SER A 91 20.55 11.78 -4.89
N SER A 92 20.12 10.67 -4.33
CA SER A 92 18.98 10.58 -3.41
C SER A 92 19.32 9.69 -2.21
N GLU A 93 18.39 9.59 -1.26
CA GLU A 93 18.49 8.64 -0.14
C GLU A 93 18.70 7.20 -0.62
N ILE A 94 17.88 6.76 -1.58
CA ILE A 94 17.88 5.37 -2.03
C ILE A 94 19.12 5.05 -2.87
N ASP A 95 19.58 5.99 -3.69
CA ASP A 95 20.81 5.84 -4.48
C ASP A 95 22.03 5.74 -3.56
N LEU A 96 22.09 6.60 -2.53
CA LEU A 96 23.12 6.52 -1.49
C LEU A 96 23.07 5.20 -0.73
N PHE A 97 21.88 4.77 -0.30
CA PHE A 97 21.71 3.50 0.40
C PHE A 97 22.18 2.31 -0.44
N LEU A 98 21.79 2.22 -1.71
CA LEU A 98 22.20 1.12 -2.59
C LEU A 98 23.72 1.08 -2.83
N LYS A 99 24.39 2.24 -2.82
CA LYS A 99 25.85 2.32 -2.92
C LYS A 99 26.58 1.85 -1.66
N LEU A 100 25.96 2.02 -0.50
CA LEU A 100 26.56 1.72 0.80
C LEU A 100 26.13 0.37 1.38
N CYS A 101 25.02 -0.19 0.90
CA CYS A 101 24.42 -1.39 1.45
C CYS A 101 25.39 -2.59 1.31
N PRO A 102 25.81 -3.23 2.42
CA PRO A 102 26.71 -4.36 2.36
C PRO A 102 25.99 -5.68 2.05
N GLY A 103 24.67 -5.76 2.27
CA GLY A 103 23.87 -6.97 2.15
C GLY A 103 23.45 -7.32 0.71
N THR A 104 22.83 -8.48 0.55
CA THR A 104 22.25 -8.91 -0.74
C THR A 104 20.88 -8.28 -0.94
N VAL A 105 20.77 -7.40 -1.94
CA VAL A 105 19.57 -6.59 -2.15
C VAL A 105 18.56 -7.27 -3.08
N VAL A 106 17.32 -7.36 -2.62
CA VAL A 106 16.12 -7.71 -3.40
C VAL A 106 15.30 -6.43 -3.60
N GLY A 107 15.23 -5.92 -4.83
CA GLY A 107 14.45 -4.73 -5.15
C GLY A 107 13.11 -5.09 -5.80
N ILE A 108 12.00 -4.66 -5.21
CA ILE A 108 10.64 -4.96 -5.68
C ILE A 108 9.94 -3.70 -6.16
N THR A 109 9.54 -3.67 -7.42
CA THR A 109 8.72 -2.62 -8.00
C THR A 109 7.49 -3.17 -8.74
N GLY A 110 6.59 -2.26 -9.08
CA GLY A 110 5.36 -2.52 -9.82
C GLY A 110 4.40 -1.34 -9.65
N THR A 111 3.32 -1.31 -10.44
CA THR A 111 2.25 -0.34 -10.18
C THR A 111 1.54 -0.73 -8.88
N ASN A 112 1.13 -1.99 -8.76
CA ASN A 112 0.40 -2.54 -7.61
C ASN A 112 1.12 -3.75 -6.98
N GLY A 113 0.76 -4.09 -5.74
CA GLY A 113 1.25 -5.29 -5.04
C GLY A 113 2.62 -5.18 -4.37
N LYS A 114 3.33 -4.06 -4.55
CA LYS A 114 4.69 -3.83 -4.01
C LYS A 114 4.79 -4.15 -2.52
N THR A 115 4.04 -3.42 -1.69
CA THR A 115 4.13 -3.55 -0.23
C THR A 115 3.82 -4.94 0.27
N THR A 116 2.76 -5.56 -0.27
CA THR A 116 2.38 -6.93 0.11
C THR A 116 3.47 -7.92 -0.28
N THR A 117 4.04 -7.80 -1.48
CA THR A 117 5.12 -8.68 -1.94
C THR A 117 6.41 -8.45 -1.16
N THR A 118 6.75 -7.20 -0.85
CA THR A 118 7.94 -6.86 -0.05
C THR A 118 7.84 -7.44 1.36
N ALA A 119 6.69 -7.31 2.02
CA ALA A 119 6.47 -7.92 3.33
C ALA A 119 6.51 -9.45 3.27
N LEU A 120 5.81 -10.04 2.30
CA LEU A 120 5.76 -11.49 2.13
C LEU A 120 7.12 -12.10 1.77
N ALA A 121 7.90 -11.44 0.92
CA ALA A 121 9.26 -11.84 0.60
C ALA A 121 10.18 -11.76 1.82
N GLY A 122 9.98 -10.76 2.69
CA GLY A 122 10.63 -10.68 3.99
C GLY A 122 10.34 -11.91 4.86
N ASP A 123 9.05 -12.25 5.03
CA ASP A 123 8.62 -13.41 5.81
C ASP A 123 9.13 -14.74 5.22
N VAL A 124 9.12 -14.88 3.89
CA VAL A 124 9.67 -16.06 3.21
C VAL A 124 11.17 -16.19 3.45
N LEU A 125 11.94 -15.10 3.26
CA LEU A 125 13.39 -15.13 3.46
C LEU A 125 13.78 -15.38 4.92
N ALA A 126 12.93 -15.00 5.87
CA ALA A 126 13.14 -15.20 7.29
C ALA A 126 13.04 -16.68 7.74
N GLU A 127 12.55 -17.58 6.88
CA GLU A 127 12.64 -19.04 7.12
C GLU A 127 14.07 -19.59 6.90
N GLY A 128 14.98 -18.80 6.31
CA GLY A 128 16.38 -19.16 6.16
C GLY A 128 17.25 -18.71 7.33
N ASP A 129 18.54 -19.06 7.28
CA ASP A 129 19.50 -18.74 8.36
C ASP A 129 20.06 -17.31 8.29
N ARG A 130 19.79 -16.58 7.21
CA ARG A 130 20.33 -15.23 6.98
C ARG A 130 19.40 -14.17 7.59
N PRO A 131 19.93 -13.16 8.29
CA PRO A 131 19.11 -12.07 8.80
C PRO A 131 18.47 -11.28 7.66
N VAL A 132 17.24 -10.80 7.87
CA VAL A 132 16.45 -10.10 6.84
C VAL A 132 16.11 -8.70 7.31
N MET A 133 16.41 -7.71 6.47
CA MET A 133 15.93 -6.35 6.60
C MET A 133 14.88 -6.08 5.52
N VAL A 134 13.73 -5.55 5.94
CA VAL A 134 12.68 -5.08 5.04
C VAL A 134 12.58 -3.56 5.13
N GLY A 135 12.54 -2.86 3.99
CA GLY A 135 12.48 -1.41 3.94
C GLY A 135 12.17 -0.84 2.56
N GLY A 136 12.66 0.37 2.29
CA GLY A 136 12.43 1.11 1.05
C GLY A 136 11.35 2.19 1.26
N ASN A 137 10.27 2.13 0.49
CA ASN A 137 9.16 3.09 0.58
C ASN A 137 8.17 2.83 1.76
N ILE A 138 8.51 1.95 2.70
CA ILE A 138 7.65 1.58 3.85
C ILE A 138 8.47 1.65 5.14
N GLY A 139 7.82 2.04 6.24
CA GLY A 139 8.40 1.96 7.58
C GLY A 139 9.43 3.06 7.83
N GLU A 140 10.52 2.72 8.50
CA GLU A 140 11.67 3.59 8.77
C GLU A 140 12.48 3.88 7.51
N THR A 141 13.30 4.93 7.54
CA THR A 141 14.16 5.27 6.39
C THR A 141 15.27 4.22 6.25
N VAL A 142 15.70 3.92 5.03
CA VAL A 142 16.67 2.84 4.81
C VAL A 142 18.06 3.23 5.32
N LEU A 143 18.40 4.53 5.30
CA LEU A 143 19.67 5.03 5.83
C LEU A 143 19.77 4.95 7.35
N ASP A 144 18.66 5.09 8.08
CA ASP A 144 18.67 4.97 9.55
C ASP A 144 19.05 3.54 9.98
N ARG A 145 18.67 2.54 9.17
CA ARG A 145 18.93 1.12 9.43
C ARG A 145 20.23 0.59 8.83
N LEU A 146 20.91 1.38 7.99
CA LEU A 146 22.17 0.99 7.35
C LEU A 146 23.25 0.48 8.34
N PRO A 147 23.43 1.06 9.55
CA PRO A 147 24.39 0.56 10.53
C PRO A 147 24.10 -0.86 11.06
N GLU A 148 22.88 -1.37 10.91
CA GLU A 148 22.49 -2.73 11.33
C GLU A 148 22.93 -3.79 10.31
N LEU A 149 23.26 -3.39 9.08
CA LEU A 149 23.43 -4.30 7.95
C LEU A 149 24.85 -4.88 7.88
N THR A 150 24.91 -6.16 7.53
CA THR A 150 26.15 -6.91 7.27
C THR A 150 26.06 -7.60 5.90
N PRO A 151 27.18 -8.10 5.34
CA PRO A 151 27.15 -8.88 4.09
C PRO A 151 26.26 -10.12 4.12
N GLU A 152 25.96 -10.64 5.31
CA GLU A 152 25.10 -11.81 5.48
C GLU A 152 23.62 -11.48 5.32
N HIS A 153 23.23 -10.19 5.38
CA HIS A 153 21.83 -9.81 5.34
C HIS A 153 21.20 -10.00 3.95
N TRP A 154 19.94 -10.43 3.94
CA TRP A 154 19.01 -10.10 2.87
C TRP A 154 18.40 -8.71 3.13
N VAL A 155 18.34 -7.88 2.09
CA VAL A 155 17.79 -6.52 2.17
C VAL A 155 16.68 -6.40 1.13
N VAL A 156 15.42 -6.48 1.58
CA VAL A 156 14.23 -6.47 0.74
C VAL A 156 13.66 -5.06 0.69
N LEU A 157 13.71 -4.44 -0.49
CA LEU A 157 13.33 -3.03 -0.68
C LEU A 157 12.08 -2.92 -1.55
N GLU A 158 11.04 -2.25 -1.03
CA GLU A 158 10.01 -1.65 -1.89
C GLU A 158 10.60 -0.42 -2.60
N LEU A 159 10.63 -0.44 -3.93
CA LEU A 159 11.14 0.65 -4.77
C LEU A 159 10.03 1.26 -5.63
N SER A 160 9.72 2.53 -5.40
CA SER A 160 8.79 3.32 -6.22
C SER A 160 9.44 3.85 -7.50
N SER A 161 8.65 4.29 -8.48
CA SER A 161 9.20 4.96 -9.68
C SER A 161 9.89 6.29 -9.34
N PHE A 162 9.40 7.03 -8.34
CA PHE A 162 10.01 8.26 -7.82
C PHE A 162 11.40 8.02 -7.20
N GLN A 163 11.60 6.84 -6.61
CA GLN A 163 12.92 6.44 -6.12
C GLN A 163 13.81 6.01 -7.29
N LEU A 164 13.32 5.17 -8.20
CA LEU A 164 14.11 4.62 -9.31
C LEU A 164 14.51 5.66 -10.38
N GLU A 165 13.77 6.75 -10.54
CA GLU A 165 14.19 7.83 -11.44
C GLU A 165 15.53 8.45 -10.98
N SER A 166 15.78 8.47 -9.66
CA SER A 166 16.99 9.03 -9.05
C SER A 166 18.19 8.11 -9.04
N VAL A 167 17.99 6.82 -9.34
CA VAL A 167 19.07 5.82 -9.37
C VAL A 167 19.47 5.60 -10.82
N GLU A 168 20.73 5.85 -11.15
CA GLU A 168 21.23 5.62 -12.52
C GLU A 168 21.44 4.13 -12.80
N ARG A 169 22.04 3.40 -11.84
CA ARG A 169 22.40 1.99 -11.98
C ARG A 169 22.13 1.23 -10.67
N PRO A 170 20.87 0.81 -10.41
CA PRO A 170 20.57 0.03 -9.22
C PRO A 170 21.30 -1.31 -9.28
N ARG A 171 22.16 -1.59 -8.29
CA ARG A 171 22.81 -2.88 -8.14
C ARG A 171 21.96 -3.75 -7.22
N LEU A 172 21.25 -4.70 -7.82
CA LEU A 172 20.33 -5.59 -7.12
C LEU A 172 20.69 -7.02 -7.51
N HIS A 173 20.73 -7.91 -6.52
CA HIS A 173 20.92 -9.33 -6.80
C HIS A 173 19.63 -9.95 -7.35
N VAL A 174 18.48 -9.47 -6.89
CA VAL A 174 17.17 -9.86 -7.39
C VAL A 174 16.33 -8.61 -7.67
N GLY A 175 16.01 -8.38 -8.94
CA GLY A 175 15.07 -7.33 -9.36
C GLY A 175 13.70 -7.94 -9.67
N VAL A 176 12.63 -7.44 -9.04
CA VAL A 176 11.26 -7.96 -9.19
C VAL A 176 10.32 -6.90 -9.77
N ILE A 177 9.70 -7.20 -10.91
CA ILE A 177 8.66 -6.34 -11.53
C ILE A 177 7.33 -7.08 -11.52
N LEU A 178 6.41 -6.61 -10.68
CA LEU A 178 5.13 -7.28 -10.43
C LEU A 178 4.10 -7.08 -11.54
N ASN A 179 4.01 -5.85 -12.04
CA ASN A 179 3.08 -5.39 -13.08
C ASN A 179 3.43 -3.94 -13.43
N VAL A 180 3.08 -3.50 -14.63
CA VAL A 180 3.24 -2.11 -15.06
C VAL A 180 1.99 -1.65 -15.83
N THR A 181 1.12 -0.93 -15.13
CA THR A 181 -0.04 -0.24 -15.70
C THR A 181 0.11 1.29 -15.59
N PRO A 182 -0.58 2.09 -16.42
CA PRO A 182 -0.48 3.55 -16.39
C PRO A 182 -0.77 4.14 -15.00
N ASP A 183 0.22 4.82 -14.43
CA ASP A 183 0.11 5.50 -13.14
C ASP A 183 1.16 6.63 -13.07
N HIS A 184 0.92 7.66 -12.27
CA HIS A 184 1.83 8.80 -12.08
C HIS A 184 2.33 9.47 -13.38
N LEU A 185 1.50 9.54 -14.43
CA LEU A 185 1.88 10.14 -15.71
C LEU A 185 2.07 11.66 -15.63
N ASP A 186 1.46 12.31 -14.64
CA ASP A 186 1.71 13.69 -14.26
C ASP A 186 3.17 13.94 -13.87
N ARG A 187 3.83 12.93 -13.27
CA ARG A 187 5.26 12.95 -12.92
C ARG A 187 6.15 12.49 -14.06
N HIS A 188 5.78 11.39 -14.72
CA HIS A 188 6.68 10.68 -15.63
C HIS A 188 6.45 11.03 -17.10
N GLY A 189 5.41 11.80 -17.42
CA GLY A 189 5.07 12.26 -18.77
C GLY A 189 4.39 11.19 -19.61
N THR A 190 5.07 10.07 -19.87
CA THR A 190 4.55 8.97 -20.70
C THR A 190 4.60 7.62 -19.99
N PHE A 191 3.76 6.69 -20.44
CA PHE A 191 3.73 5.32 -19.93
C PHE A 191 5.05 4.59 -20.21
N GLU A 192 5.65 4.84 -21.38
CA GLU A 192 6.92 4.26 -21.79
C GLU A 192 8.04 4.68 -20.84
N ARG A 193 8.12 5.97 -20.49
CA ARG A 193 9.09 6.48 -19.53
C ARG A 193 8.89 5.89 -18.14
N TYR A 194 7.63 5.78 -17.69
CA TYR A 194 7.30 5.10 -16.43
C TYR A 194 7.75 3.63 -16.40
N ALA A 195 7.51 2.90 -17.49
CA ALA A 195 7.92 1.51 -17.64
C ALA A 195 9.46 1.36 -17.69
N GLU A 196 10.16 2.26 -18.38
CA GLU A 196 11.62 2.30 -18.44
C GLU A 196 12.25 2.56 -17.07
N ILE A 197 11.71 3.53 -16.31
CA ILE A 197 12.16 3.81 -14.94
C ILE A 197 12.06 2.57 -14.05
N LYS A 198 10.97 1.80 -14.15
CA LYS A 198 10.83 0.52 -13.43
C LYS A 198 11.75 -0.57 -13.98
N GLY A 199 11.97 -0.60 -15.29
CA GLY A 199 12.86 -1.54 -15.95
C GLY A 199 14.32 -1.47 -15.48
N LYS A 200 14.76 -0.31 -14.97
CA LYS A 200 16.11 -0.13 -14.43
C LYS A 200 16.52 -1.19 -13.43
N ILE A 201 15.58 -1.72 -12.63
CA ILE A 201 15.91 -2.71 -11.58
C ILE A 201 16.46 -4.02 -12.14
N VAL A 202 16.18 -4.33 -13.41
CA VAL A 202 16.67 -5.55 -14.08
C VAL A 202 17.64 -5.22 -15.21
N GLU A 203 17.64 -4.01 -15.76
CA GLU A 203 18.46 -3.60 -16.90
C GLU A 203 19.97 -3.68 -16.62
N PHE A 204 20.38 -3.31 -15.39
CA PHE A 204 21.80 -3.26 -15.00
C PHE A 204 22.28 -4.51 -14.26
N ALA A 205 21.45 -5.56 -14.22
CA ALA A 205 21.78 -6.82 -13.57
C ALA A 205 22.93 -7.55 -14.28
N GLY A 206 23.79 -8.18 -13.49
CA GLY A 206 24.86 -9.07 -13.96
C GLY A 206 24.35 -10.44 -14.38
N ALA A 207 25.27 -11.29 -14.84
CA ALA A 207 24.94 -12.65 -15.26
C ALA A 207 24.52 -13.55 -14.09
N ASP A 208 25.01 -13.30 -12.88
CA ASP A 208 24.69 -14.07 -11.67
C ASP A 208 23.48 -13.51 -10.90
N ASP A 209 22.85 -12.46 -11.43
CA ASP A 209 21.68 -11.81 -10.83
C ASP A 209 20.38 -12.36 -11.43
N PHE A 210 19.25 -12.06 -10.77
CA PHE A 210 17.93 -12.58 -11.13
C PHE A 210 16.93 -11.48 -11.46
N ALA A 211 16.12 -11.72 -12.48
CA ALA A 211 14.97 -10.89 -12.85
C ALA A 211 13.68 -11.69 -12.66
N VAL A 212 12.94 -11.40 -11.59
CA VAL A 212 11.65 -12.04 -11.30
C VAL A 212 10.53 -11.21 -11.94
N LEU A 213 9.91 -11.76 -12.98
CA LEU A 213 8.99 -11.01 -13.85
C LEU A 213 7.63 -11.68 -13.97
N ASN A 214 6.58 -10.87 -14.10
CA ASN A 214 5.22 -11.37 -14.32
C ASN A 214 5.02 -11.75 -15.80
N GLY A 215 4.93 -13.05 -16.11
CA GLY A 215 4.72 -13.51 -17.49
C GLY A 215 3.34 -13.17 -18.06
N ARG A 216 2.36 -12.79 -17.22
CA ARG A 216 1.03 -12.35 -17.66
C ARG A 216 0.96 -10.88 -18.04
N ASP A 217 1.95 -10.09 -17.63
CA ASP A 217 2.03 -8.66 -17.93
C ASP A 217 2.88 -8.43 -19.19
N GLU A 218 2.28 -7.79 -20.21
CA GLU A 218 2.95 -7.57 -21.50
C GLU A 218 4.18 -6.66 -21.38
N THR A 219 4.13 -5.65 -20.51
CA THR A 219 5.25 -4.75 -20.27
C THR A 219 6.40 -5.49 -19.59
N CYS A 220 6.11 -6.33 -18.61
CA CYS A 220 7.11 -7.19 -17.96
C CYS A 220 7.75 -8.15 -18.97
N ARG A 221 6.95 -8.75 -19.86
CA ARG A 221 7.46 -9.60 -20.95
C ARG A 221 8.42 -8.84 -21.87
N ARG A 222 8.10 -7.60 -22.25
CA ARG A 222 8.99 -6.75 -23.04
C ARG A 222 10.29 -6.42 -22.29
N LEU A 223 10.21 -6.12 -20.99
CA LEU A 223 11.37 -5.77 -20.17
C LEU A 223 12.35 -6.94 -19.99
N ALA A 224 11.90 -8.19 -20.10
CA ALA A 224 12.79 -9.36 -20.06
C ALA A 224 13.86 -9.35 -21.17
N SER A 225 13.59 -8.72 -22.32
CA SER A 225 14.59 -8.56 -23.39
C SER A 225 15.69 -7.53 -23.07
N LYS A 226 15.52 -6.73 -22.01
CA LYS A 226 16.46 -5.67 -21.62
C LYS A 226 17.42 -6.08 -20.49
N THR A 227 17.30 -7.31 -19.96
CA THR A 227 18.13 -7.77 -18.83
C THR A 227 19.14 -8.84 -19.27
N ARG A 228 20.28 -8.89 -18.56
CA ARG A 228 21.25 -9.99 -18.64
C ARG A 228 21.11 -11.00 -17.49
N ALA A 229 20.21 -10.74 -16.55
CA ALA A 229 19.92 -11.60 -15.43
C ALA A 229 19.27 -12.92 -15.86
N HIS A 230 19.31 -13.90 -14.98
CA HIS A 230 18.47 -15.08 -15.07
C HIS A 230 17.00 -14.69 -14.87
N VAL A 231 16.21 -14.77 -15.94
CA VAL A 231 14.77 -14.46 -15.90
C VAL A 231 13.99 -15.60 -15.24
N VAL A 232 13.25 -15.28 -14.19
CA VAL A 232 12.35 -16.18 -13.47
C VAL A 232 10.92 -15.66 -13.63
N TRP A 233 10.07 -16.43 -14.32
CA TRP A 233 8.66 -16.11 -14.49
C TRP A 233 7.85 -16.65 -13.30
N PHE A 234 6.99 -15.83 -12.70
CA PHE A 234 6.16 -16.25 -11.57
C PHE A 234 4.68 -16.49 -11.92
N ASP A 235 4.31 -16.51 -13.20
CA ASP A 235 2.92 -16.70 -13.63
C ASP A 235 2.43 -18.16 -13.61
N GLN A 236 3.34 -19.11 -13.43
CA GLN A 236 3.08 -20.54 -13.28
C GLN A 236 3.93 -21.11 -12.14
N HIS A 237 3.29 -21.73 -11.15
CA HIS A 237 3.98 -22.38 -10.04
C HIS A 237 3.20 -23.61 -9.58
N GLU A 238 3.89 -24.74 -9.49
CA GLU A 238 3.36 -25.98 -8.94
C GLU A 238 4.29 -26.45 -7.81
N PRO A 239 3.75 -26.82 -6.63
CA PRO A 239 2.36 -26.64 -6.20
C PRO A 239 2.06 -25.17 -5.89
N VAL A 240 0.88 -24.67 -6.28
CA VAL A 240 0.46 -23.27 -6.01
C VAL A 240 0.58 -22.95 -4.51
N PRO A 241 1.20 -21.81 -4.12
CA PRO A 241 1.39 -21.50 -2.71
C PRO A 241 0.05 -21.34 -1.98
N PRO A 242 -0.05 -21.77 -0.71
CA PRO A 242 -1.27 -21.63 0.08
C PRO A 242 -1.47 -20.16 0.48
N MET A 243 -2.24 -19.40 -0.30
CA MET A 243 -2.49 -17.98 -0.02
C MET A 243 -3.70 -17.79 0.90
N PRO A 244 -3.54 -17.34 2.17
CA PRO A 244 -4.66 -17.17 3.11
C PRO A 244 -5.49 -15.91 2.84
N ILE A 245 -4.92 -14.92 2.14
CA ILE A 245 -5.58 -13.66 1.82
C ILE A 245 -6.27 -13.77 0.46
N PRO A 246 -7.56 -13.38 0.34
CA PRO A 246 -8.31 -13.53 -0.90
C PRO A 246 -7.78 -12.62 -2.02
N GLY A 247 -8.10 -13.01 -3.25
CA GLY A 247 -7.81 -12.23 -4.46
C GLY A 247 -6.66 -12.80 -5.29
N ARG A 248 -6.85 -12.83 -6.62
CA ARG A 248 -5.84 -13.32 -7.58
C ARG A 248 -4.51 -12.56 -7.48
N HIS A 249 -4.57 -11.25 -7.25
CA HIS A 249 -3.38 -10.42 -7.10
C HIS A 249 -2.53 -10.83 -5.88
N ASN A 250 -3.15 -11.29 -4.80
CA ASN A 250 -2.42 -11.78 -3.63
C ASN A 250 -1.74 -13.11 -3.91
N LEU A 251 -2.37 -13.97 -4.71
CA LEU A 251 -1.68 -15.14 -5.24
C LEU A 251 -0.47 -14.73 -6.10
N GLU A 252 -0.60 -13.74 -6.98
CA GLU A 252 0.52 -13.25 -7.81
C GLU A 252 1.66 -12.67 -6.95
N ASN A 253 1.34 -11.95 -5.88
CA ASN A 253 2.32 -11.50 -4.89
C ASN A 253 3.03 -12.68 -4.21
N ALA A 254 2.28 -13.74 -3.86
CA ALA A 254 2.85 -14.96 -3.25
C ALA A 254 3.74 -15.74 -4.20
N LEU A 255 3.39 -15.79 -5.49
CA LEU A 255 4.21 -16.43 -6.51
C LEU A 255 5.55 -15.70 -6.70
N ALA A 256 5.53 -14.36 -6.69
CA ALA A 256 6.75 -13.56 -6.73
C ALA A 256 7.62 -13.78 -5.47
N ALA A 257 7.01 -13.80 -4.27
CA ALA A 257 7.73 -14.09 -3.02
C ALA A 257 8.30 -15.52 -2.99
N ALA A 258 7.57 -16.52 -3.50
CA ALA A 258 8.05 -17.89 -3.62
C ALA A 258 9.24 -18.00 -4.58
N ALA A 259 9.23 -17.27 -5.70
CA ALA A 259 10.38 -17.20 -6.61
C ALA A 259 11.62 -16.63 -5.91
N ILE A 260 11.48 -15.58 -5.11
CA ILE A 260 12.57 -15.02 -4.29
C ILE A 260 13.09 -16.08 -3.30
N GLY A 261 12.22 -16.79 -2.60
CA GLY A 261 12.61 -17.85 -1.66
C GLY A 261 13.41 -18.98 -2.33
N ARG A 262 13.00 -19.40 -3.52
CA ARG A 262 13.73 -20.42 -4.31
C ARG A 262 15.09 -19.92 -4.77
N ILE A 263 15.20 -18.67 -5.20
CA ILE A 263 16.49 -18.04 -5.54
C ILE A 263 17.42 -18.03 -4.32
N ALA A 264 16.87 -17.80 -3.12
CA ALA A 264 17.60 -17.86 -1.87
C ALA A 264 17.94 -19.29 -1.39
N GLY A 265 17.53 -20.33 -2.12
CA GLY A 265 17.82 -21.73 -1.81
C GLY A 265 16.88 -22.37 -0.78
N LEU A 266 15.73 -21.75 -0.47
CA LEU A 266 14.75 -22.30 0.46
C LEU A 266 13.96 -23.46 -0.15
N SER A 267 13.61 -24.44 0.68
CA SER A 267 12.70 -25.52 0.30
C SER A 267 11.26 -25.02 0.09
N ASP A 268 10.51 -25.67 -0.80
CA ASP A 268 9.08 -25.36 -1.02
C ASP A 268 8.26 -25.48 0.27
N ASP A 269 8.61 -26.41 1.18
CA ASP A 269 7.95 -26.53 2.48
C ASP A 269 8.13 -25.29 3.34
N ALA A 270 9.34 -24.73 3.39
CA ALA A 270 9.61 -23.49 4.13
C ALA A 270 8.86 -22.30 3.53
N ILE A 271 8.91 -22.16 2.21
CA ILE A 271 8.19 -21.12 1.47
C ILE A 271 6.68 -21.21 1.73
N ASN A 272 6.10 -22.40 1.62
CA ASN A 272 4.67 -22.63 1.83
C ASN A 272 4.24 -22.37 3.27
N ARG A 273 5.08 -22.71 4.28
CA ARG A 273 4.80 -22.38 5.69
C ARG A 273 4.77 -20.87 5.90
N ALA A 274 5.75 -20.13 5.39
CA ALA A 274 5.79 -18.67 5.51
C ALA A 274 4.56 -18.02 4.86
N ILE A 275 4.22 -18.42 3.63
CA ILE A 275 3.08 -17.87 2.90
C ILE A 275 1.75 -18.21 3.60
N ALA A 276 1.59 -19.43 4.11
CA ALA A 276 0.41 -19.82 4.89
C ALA A 276 0.27 -19.03 6.20
N GLY A 277 1.38 -18.67 6.83
CA GLY A 277 1.44 -17.89 8.06
C GLY A 277 1.24 -16.38 7.87
N PHE A 278 1.26 -15.89 6.62
CA PHE A 278 1.20 -14.47 6.33
C PHE A 278 -0.14 -13.85 6.72
N LYS A 279 -0.11 -12.87 7.63
CA LYS A 279 -1.31 -12.22 8.17
C LYS A 279 -1.86 -11.09 7.31
N GLY A 280 -1.10 -10.68 6.30
CA GLY A 280 -1.41 -9.49 5.50
C GLY A 280 -0.71 -8.24 6.01
N VAL A 281 -0.86 -7.18 5.24
CA VAL A 281 -0.33 -5.86 5.58
C VAL A 281 -1.49 -4.98 6.02
N GLU A 282 -1.27 -4.19 7.08
CA GLU A 282 -2.24 -3.20 7.55
C GLU A 282 -2.73 -2.33 6.38
N HIS A 283 -4.04 -2.10 6.32
CA HIS A 283 -4.70 -1.28 5.29
C HIS A 283 -4.67 -1.81 3.85
N ARG A 284 -4.30 -3.08 3.62
CA ARG A 284 -4.33 -3.73 2.29
C ARG A 284 -5.20 -4.99 2.31
N LEU A 285 -6.47 -4.84 1.95
CA LEU A 285 -7.51 -5.87 2.13
C LEU A 285 -7.41 -6.55 3.51
N GLU A 286 -7.16 -5.75 4.54
CA GLU A 286 -6.95 -6.21 5.90
C GLU A 286 -8.29 -6.56 6.52
N LEU A 287 -8.48 -7.81 6.94
CA LEU A 287 -9.65 -8.20 7.71
C LEU A 287 -9.58 -7.59 9.12
N VAL A 288 -10.33 -6.50 9.35
CA VAL A 288 -10.35 -5.82 10.66
C VAL A 288 -11.29 -6.47 11.66
N GLY A 289 -12.22 -7.30 11.19
CA GLY A 289 -13.12 -8.06 12.06
C GLY A 289 -14.37 -8.56 11.35
N GLU A 290 -15.18 -9.29 12.11
CA GLU A 290 -16.49 -9.77 11.69
C GLU A 290 -17.56 -9.26 12.66
N TRP A 291 -18.65 -8.72 12.12
CA TRP A 291 -19.79 -8.25 12.91
C TRP A 291 -21.09 -8.71 12.27
N ARG A 292 -21.93 -9.41 13.06
CA ARG A 292 -23.21 -9.99 12.63
C ARG A 292 -23.12 -10.89 11.38
N GLY A 293 -22.00 -11.57 11.18
CA GLY A 293 -21.76 -12.43 10.03
C GLY A 293 -21.26 -11.69 8.78
N VAL A 294 -20.89 -10.41 8.92
CA VAL A 294 -20.31 -9.59 7.85
C VAL A 294 -18.86 -9.30 8.17
N ARG A 295 -17.98 -9.61 7.22
CA ARG A 295 -16.55 -9.35 7.34
C ARG A 295 -16.25 -7.93 6.87
N TRP A 296 -15.38 -7.25 7.61
CA TRP A 296 -15.00 -5.87 7.36
C TRP A 296 -13.55 -5.81 6.92
N TYR A 297 -13.32 -5.23 5.76
CA TYR A 297 -12.00 -5.13 5.15
C TYR A 297 -11.56 -3.66 5.05
N ASN A 298 -10.38 -3.38 5.59
CA ASN A 298 -9.71 -2.09 5.45
C ASN A 298 -8.75 -2.14 4.26
N ASP A 299 -9.06 -1.34 3.25
CA ASP A 299 -8.21 -1.19 2.06
C ASP A 299 -7.91 0.29 1.78
N SER A 300 -7.69 1.06 2.85
CA SER A 300 -7.44 2.51 2.78
C SER A 300 -6.14 2.89 2.05
N LYS A 301 -5.28 1.92 1.68
CA LYS A 301 -4.12 2.14 0.80
C LYS A 301 -4.42 2.00 -0.69
N ALA A 302 -5.64 1.66 -1.08
CA ALA A 302 -6.08 1.71 -2.47
C ALA A 302 -6.41 3.14 -2.90
N THR A 303 -5.36 3.91 -3.20
CA THR A 303 -5.44 5.35 -3.50
C THR A 303 -5.53 5.67 -4.99
N ASN A 304 -5.70 4.68 -5.87
CA ASN A 304 -5.89 4.85 -7.31
C ASN A 304 -7.02 3.91 -7.83
N PRO A 305 -7.59 4.09 -9.05
CA PRO A 305 -8.78 3.35 -9.47
C PRO A 305 -8.42 1.88 -9.73
N ASP A 306 -7.23 1.61 -10.25
CA ASP A 306 -6.72 0.25 -10.46
C ASP A 306 -6.64 -0.53 -9.14
N ALA A 307 -6.11 0.07 -8.07
CA ALA A 307 -6.10 -0.53 -6.75
C ALA A 307 -7.54 -0.77 -6.24
N GLY A 308 -8.46 0.16 -6.49
CA GLY A 308 -9.88 -0.02 -6.19
C GLY A 308 -10.53 -1.19 -6.95
N ARG A 309 -10.17 -1.39 -8.21
CA ARG A 309 -10.64 -2.52 -9.03
C ARG A 309 -10.13 -3.86 -8.51
N VAL A 310 -8.85 -3.89 -8.11
CA VAL A 310 -8.23 -5.06 -7.48
C VAL A 310 -9.02 -5.47 -6.23
N ALA A 311 -9.46 -4.51 -5.43
CA ALA A 311 -10.25 -4.75 -4.23
C ALA A 311 -11.68 -5.22 -4.55
N LEU A 312 -12.35 -4.59 -5.53
CA LEU A 312 -13.69 -4.94 -5.98
C LEU A 312 -13.78 -6.38 -6.51
N THR A 313 -12.73 -6.86 -7.15
CA THR A 313 -12.67 -8.19 -7.77
C THR A 313 -12.04 -9.26 -6.86
N ALA A 314 -11.61 -8.89 -5.65
CA ALA A 314 -10.95 -9.80 -4.71
C ALA A 314 -11.88 -10.89 -4.14
N PHE A 315 -13.20 -10.67 -4.20
CA PHE A 315 -14.22 -11.53 -3.57
C PHE A 315 -15.21 -12.08 -4.60
N PRO A 316 -14.77 -13.00 -5.49
CA PRO A 316 -15.62 -13.50 -6.56
C PRO A 316 -16.91 -14.12 -6.02
N GLY A 317 -18.04 -13.75 -6.62
CA GLY A 317 -19.37 -14.22 -6.24
C GLY A 317 -19.97 -13.59 -4.99
N THR A 318 -19.31 -12.60 -4.38
CA THR A 318 -19.81 -11.85 -3.23
C THR A 318 -20.21 -10.43 -3.65
N GLN A 319 -21.38 -9.96 -3.22
CA GLN A 319 -21.79 -8.56 -3.41
C GLN A 319 -21.31 -7.70 -2.23
N LEU A 320 -20.60 -6.63 -2.55
CA LEU A 320 -19.92 -5.77 -1.58
C LEU A 320 -20.78 -4.56 -1.18
N ILE A 321 -20.60 -4.11 0.06
CA ILE A 321 -20.94 -2.74 0.49
C ILE A 321 -19.64 -1.95 0.44
N LEU A 322 -19.51 -1.09 -0.56
CA LEU A 322 -18.31 -0.30 -0.79
C LEU A 322 -18.45 1.07 -0.10
N ILE A 323 -17.42 1.49 0.62
CA ILE A 323 -17.22 2.87 1.05
C ILE A 323 -16.13 3.44 0.14
N ALA A 324 -16.41 4.48 -0.64
CA ALA A 324 -15.46 5.04 -1.61
C ALA A 324 -15.41 6.57 -1.58
N GLY A 325 -14.25 7.14 -1.86
CA GLY A 325 -14.09 8.57 -2.12
C GLY A 325 -12.86 9.18 -1.47
N GLY A 326 -12.72 10.51 -1.59
CA GLY A 326 -11.53 11.24 -1.14
C GLY A 326 -11.11 12.37 -2.08
N TYR A 327 -9.81 12.67 -2.17
CA TYR A 327 -9.24 13.82 -2.87
C TYR A 327 -8.39 13.39 -4.07
N GLY A 328 -8.95 13.49 -5.28
CA GLY A 328 -8.23 13.22 -6.53
C GLY A 328 -9.16 13.33 -7.73
N GLY A 329 -8.67 13.96 -8.79
CA GLY A 329 -9.34 14.07 -10.09
C GLY A 329 -8.34 13.76 -11.21
N GLY A 330 -8.81 13.64 -12.44
CA GLY A 330 -7.95 13.39 -13.61
C GLY A 330 -7.69 11.91 -13.93
N PHE A 331 -8.38 10.98 -13.28
CA PHE A 331 -8.31 9.55 -13.58
C PHE A 331 -9.44 9.12 -14.51
N ASP A 332 -9.15 8.17 -15.39
CA ASP A 332 -10.18 7.44 -16.13
C ASP A 332 -10.86 6.45 -15.18
N LEU A 333 -12.16 6.63 -14.96
CA LEU A 333 -12.94 5.83 -14.02
C LEU A 333 -13.77 4.74 -14.71
N ARG A 334 -13.76 4.64 -16.05
CA ARG A 334 -14.68 3.77 -16.80
C ARG A 334 -14.64 2.32 -16.34
N GLU A 335 -13.44 1.74 -16.23
CA GLU A 335 -13.29 0.34 -15.80
C GLU A 335 -13.61 0.16 -14.31
N TRP A 336 -13.26 1.13 -13.46
CA TRP A 336 -13.61 1.08 -12.04
C TRP A 336 -15.12 1.15 -11.81
N VAL A 337 -15.83 2.01 -12.55
CA VAL A 337 -17.29 2.10 -12.53
C VAL A 337 -17.92 0.79 -12.97
N ALA A 338 -17.42 0.17 -14.03
CA ALA A 338 -17.90 -1.14 -14.49
C ALA A 338 -17.74 -2.22 -13.41
N ASP A 339 -16.57 -2.27 -12.75
CA ASP A 339 -16.32 -3.22 -11.66
C ASP A 339 -17.19 -2.92 -10.43
N ALA A 340 -17.43 -1.65 -10.10
CA ALA A 340 -18.29 -1.26 -8.99
C ALA A 340 -19.75 -1.67 -9.25
N LEU A 341 -20.25 -1.47 -10.47
CA LEU A 341 -21.58 -1.90 -10.90
C LEU A 341 -21.75 -3.42 -10.84
N ALA A 342 -20.72 -4.18 -11.16
CA ALA A 342 -20.77 -5.64 -11.18
C ALA A 342 -20.66 -6.28 -9.78
N ASN A 343 -19.84 -5.70 -8.91
CA ASN A 343 -19.41 -6.36 -7.67
C ASN A 343 -19.97 -5.75 -6.38
N THR A 344 -20.58 -4.57 -6.45
CA THR A 344 -21.17 -3.93 -5.28
C THR A 344 -22.68 -3.94 -5.38
N ALA A 345 -23.37 -3.88 -4.24
CA ALA A 345 -24.76 -3.42 -4.30
C ALA A 345 -25.12 -2.32 -3.33
N ALA A 346 -24.15 -1.78 -2.61
CA ALA A 346 -24.27 -0.43 -2.14
C ALA A 346 -22.91 0.24 -2.24
N VAL A 347 -22.91 1.49 -2.69
CA VAL A 347 -21.73 2.36 -2.67
C VAL A 347 -22.04 3.56 -1.78
N ILE A 348 -21.23 3.79 -0.77
CA ILE A 348 -21.33 4.91 0.17
C ILE A 348 -20.18 5.85 -0.13
N LEU A 349 -20.51 7.02 -0.65
CA LEU A 349 -19.55 8.01 -1.12
C LEU A 349 -19.24 9.04 -0.04
N ILE A 350 -17.95 9.36 0.09
CA ILE A 350 -17.45 10.36 1.06
C ILE A 350 -16.39 11.28 0.42
N GLY A 351 -16.11 12.41 1.07
CA GLY A 351 -15.04 13.32 0.66
C GLY A 351 -15.33 14.13 -0.59
N ALA A 352 -14.31 14.85 -1.08
CA ALA A 352 -14.46 15.87 -2.13
C ALA A 352 -14.90 15.29 -3.50
N SER A 353 -14.44 14.08 -3.85
CA SER A 353 -14.80 13.39 -5.09
C SER A 353 -16.19 12.73 -5.07
N ALA A 354 -16.91 12.73 -3.94
CA ALA A 354 -18.21 12.07 -3.83
C ALA A 354 -19.24 12.58 -4.84
N ALA A 355 -19.16 13.86 -5.23
CA ALA A 355 -20.06 14.43 -6.23
C ALA A 355 -19.83 13.85 -7.63
N GLN A 356 -18.57 13.78 -8.05
CA GLN A 356 -18.16 13.21 -9.33
C GLN A 356 -18.49 11.71 -9.37
N LEU A 357 -18.08 10.95 -8.35
CA LEU A 357 -18.34 9.51 -8.28
C LEU A 357 -19.84 9.18 -8.32
N ALA A 358 -20.68 10.01 -7.69
CA ALA A 358 -22.14 9.82 -7.75
C ALA A 358 -22.70 10.03 -9.16
N HIS A 359 -22.10 10.92 -9.95
CA HIS A 359 -22.48 11.14 -11.34
C HIS A 359 -22.10 9.94 -12.21
N GLU A 360 -20.85 9.48 -12.08
CA GLU A 360 -20.33 8.32 -12.80
C GLU A 360 -21.08 7.02 -12.44
N LEU A 361 -21.48 6.86 -11.17
CA LEU A 361 -22.25 5.70 -10.68
C LEU A 361 -23.77 5.90 -10.78
N SER A 362 -24.26 6.80 -11.64
CA SER A 362 -25.70 7.08 -11.77
C SER A 362 -26.55 5.85 -12.17
N ALA A 363 -25.94 4.87 -12.83
CA ALA A 363 -26.58 3.59 -13.16
C ALA A 363 -26.63 2.59 -11.99
N HIS A 364 -25.90 2.82 -10.89
CA HIS A 364 -25.84 1.92 -9.76
C HIS A 364 -27.12 2.07 -8.90
N PRO A 365 -27.83 0.96 -8.57
CA PRO A 365 -29.16 1.03 -7.95
C PRO A 365 -29.17 1.63 -6.54
N GLN A 366 -28.02 1.65 -5.86
CA GLN A 366 -27.91 2.11 -4.49
C GLN A 366 -26.59 2.84 -4.23
N VAL A 367 -26.61 4.16 -4.40
CA VAL A 367 -25.49 5.06 -4.08
C VAL A 367 -25.93 6.01 -2.98
N LEU A 368 -25.18 6.03 -1.87
CA LEU A 368 -25.43 6.87 -0.71
C LEU A 368 -24.28 7.86 -0.54
N ARG A 369 -24.52 8.93 0.22
CA ARG A 369 -23.48 9.86 0.64
C ARG A 369 -23.41 9.94 2.15
N ALA A 370 -22.19 10.01 2.66
CA ALA A 370 -21.90 10.29 4.06
C ALA A 370 -20.93 11.48 4.15
N SER A 371 -21.08 12.26 5.22
CA SER A 371 -20.21 13.42 5.50
C SER A 371 -18.88 13.00 6.13
N THR A 372 -18.85 11.87 6.83
CA THR A 372 -17.67 11.35 7.52
C THR A 372 -17.51 9.84 7.33
N LEU A 373 -16.31 9.34 7.60
CA LEU A 373 -16.04 7.90 7.59
C LEU A 373 -16.86 7.15 8.64
N GLU A 374 -17.02 7.72 9.84
CA GLU A 374 -17.82 7.13 10.91
C GLU A 374 -19.28 6.96 10.48
N GLU A 375 -19.85 7.99 9.85
CA GLU A 375 -21.19 7.92 9.28
C GLU A 375 -21.28 6.86 8.17
N ALA A 376 -20.28 6.78 7.29
CA ALA A 376 -20.25 5.78 6.22
C ALA A 376 -20.21 4.34 6.77
N VAL A 377 -19.39 4.08 7.80
CA VAL A 377 -19.32 2.77 8.48
C VAL A 377 -20.65 2.44 9.15
N SER A 378 -21.29 3.41 9.80
CA SER A 378 -22.61 3.23 10.42
C SER A 378 -23.69 2.90 9.39
N MET A 379 -23.70 3.62 8.26
CA MET A 379 -24.60 3.32 7.13
C MET A 379 -24.36 1.92 6.57
N ALA A 380 -23.09 1.54 6.35
CA ALA A 380 -22.72 0.22 5.86
C ALA A 380 -23.20 -0.90 6.80
N ALA A 381 -23.03 -0.71 8.12
CA ALA A 381 -23.51 -1.66 9.13
C ALA A 381 -25.03 -1.81 9.11
N GLY A 382 -25.76 -0.71 8.89
CA GLY A 382 -27.22 -0.72 8.73
C GLY A 382 -27.68 -1.49 7.49
N LEU A 383 -26.96 -1.36 6.37
CA LEU A 383 -27.26 -2.07 5.12
C LEU A 383 -26.93 -3.57 5.22
N ALA A 384 -25.78 -3.91 5.81
CA ALA A 384 -25.37 -5.28 6.10
C ALA A 384 -26.44 -6.05 6.89
N GLY A 385 -27.12 -5.39 7.84
CA GLY A 385 -28.17 -5.98 8.66
C GLY A 385 -29.48 -6.31 7.92
N ARG A 386 -29.77 -5.67 6.78
CA ARG A 386 -31.02 -5.89 6.00
C ARG A 386 -30.96 -7.14 5.11
N GLY A 387 -29.79 -7.75 4.99
CA GLY A 387 -29.54 -8.94 4.18
C GLY A 387 -30.05 -10.27 4.73
N ARG A 388 -30.63 -10.28 5.94
CA ARG A 388 -31.26 -11.46 6.52
C ARG A 388 -32.76 -11.45 6.21
N SER A 389 -33.27 -12.55 5.66
CA SER A 389 -34.70 -12.82 5.50
C SER A 389 -35.46 -12.54 6.82
N PRO A 390 -36.66 -11.93 6.77
CA PRO A 390 -37.31 -11.37 7.93
C PRO A 390 -38.08 -12.45 8.70
N THR A 391 -37.65 -12.77 9.93
CA THR A 391 -38.61 -13.13 10.97
C THR A 391 -38.80 -11.91 11.85
N GLY A 392 -39.77 -11.09 11.46
CA GLY A 392 -40.50 -10.14 12.31
C GLY A 392 -39.70 -9.12 13.09
N CYS A 393 -39.56 -7.91 12.54
CA CYS A 393 -39.93 -6.70 13.29
C CYS A 393 -39.97 -5.49 12.34
N CYS A 394 -41.17 -4.97 12.12
CA CYS A 394 -41.39 -3.67 11.52
C CYS A 394 -40.74 -2.58 12.38
N PHE A 395 -39.98 -1.66 11.77
CA PHE A 395 -39.65 -0.38 12.41
C PHE A 395 -40.21 0.76 11.57
N SER A 396 -41.25 1.38 12.11
CA SER A 396 -41.77 2.67 11.69
C SER A 396 -40.91 3.81 12.25
N ARG A 397 -40.37 4.61 11.33
CA ARG A 397 -39.88 6.01 11.43
C ARG A 397 -38.77 6.41 12.44
N PRO A 398 -37.87 7.34 12.03
CA PRO A 398 -36.66 7.70 12.78
C PRO A 398 -36.86 9.02 13.55
N SER A 399 -36.89 8.98 14.89
CA SER A 399 -36.70 10.21 15.69
C SER A 399 -36.38 10.00 17.18
N ARG A 400 -36.04 8.78 17.65
CA ARG A 400 -35.71 8.57 19.09
C ARG A 400 -34.61 7.54 19.36
N CYS A 401 -33.49 7.59 18.65
CA CYS A 401 -32.29 6.82 19.02
C CYS A 401 -31.17 7.65 19.70
N ALA A 402 -31.39 8.95 19.93
CA ALA A 402 -30.44 9.80 20.65
C ALA A 402 -30.69 9.89 22.18
N GLN A 403 -31.72 9.24 22.71
CA GLN A 403 -31.99 9.19 24.16
C GLN A 403 -32.55 7.83 24.56
N ALA A 404 -31.65 6.88 24.78
CA ALA A 404 -31.93 5.67 25.58
C ALA A 404 -30.64 5.26 26.31
N GLY A 405 -30.00 6.23 26.95
CA GLY A 405 -29.11 5.97 28.07
C GLY A 405 -29.94 6.07 29.35
N SER A 406 -29.82 5.05 30.20
CA SER A 406 -30.43 4.89 31.52
C SER A 406 -31.84 4.24 31.60
N SER A 407 -31.98 3.41 32.63
CA SER A 407 -33.09 2.53 32.99
C SER A 407 -33.23 1.26 32.16
N TRP A 408 -32.80 0.12 32.70
CA TRP A 408 -33.55 -1.16 32.72
C TRP A 408 -32.75 -2.12 33.61
N SER A 409 -33.03 -2.06 34.91
CA SER A 409 -32.51 -2.98 35.92
C SER A 409 -33.66 -3.82 36.48
N ARG A 410 -33.46 -5.15 36.47
CA ARG A 410 -34.20 -6.24 37.14
C ARG A 410 -35.47 -6.78 36.45
N ALA A 411 -35.38 -8.04 35.98
CA ALA A 411 -36.15 -9.16 36.54
C ALA A 411 -35.50 -10.50 36.12
N ARG A 412 -35.45 -11.46 37.05
CA ARG A 412 -34.79 -12.78 36.95
C ARG A 412 -35.72 -13.86 36.40
N ALA A 413 -35.10 -14.84 35.73
CA ALA A 413 -35.28 -16.30 35.78
C ALA A 413 -36.70 -16.94 35.73
N SER A 414 -36.90 -17.84 34.76
CA SER A 414 -37.43 -19.20 34.99
C SER A 414 -37.24 -20.09 33.74
N ARG A 415 -37.42 -21.41 33.93
CA ARG A 415 -36.77 -22.55 33.27
C ARG A 415 -37.49 -23.09 32.00
N SER A 416 -36.68 -23.70 31.12
CA SER A 416 -36.83 -24.82 30.13
C SER A 416 -38.01 -25.82 30.26
N PRO A 417 -38.18 -26.85 29.38
CA PRO A 417 -37.99 -27.02 27.91
C PRO A 417 -39.20 -27.73 27.23
N THR A 418 -39.21 -27.97 25.90
CA THR A 418 -39.88 -29.15 25.26
C THR A 418 -39.58 -29.30 23.75
N THR A 419 -39.76 -30.54 23.29
CA THR A 419 -39.26 -31.22 22.08
C THR A 419 -40.29 -31.36 20.94
N SER A 420 -39.78 -31.61 19.72
CA SER A 420 -40.20 -32.67 18.75
C SER A 420 -40.72 -32.27 17.34
N THR A 421 -39.98 -32.80 16.34
CA THR A 421 -40.34 -33.57 15.12
C THR A 421 -41.18 -33.04 13.93
N SER A 422 -40.52 -33.15 12.75
CA SER A 422 -40.94 -33.74 11.45
C SER A 422 -41.43 -32.86 10.26
N ARG A 423 -40.85 -33.20 9.08
CA ARG A 423 -40.97 -32.69 7.67
C ARG A 423 -42.23 -33.26 6.94
N PRO A 424 -42.47 -33.10 5.61
CA PRO A 424 -41.91 -32.20 4.54
C PRO A 424 -42.98 -31.53 3.63
N SER A 425 -42.62 -30.50 2.85
CA SER A 425 -43.19 -30.30 1.50
C SER A 425 -42.34 -29.38 0.61
N THR A 426 -42.20 -29.82 -0.64
CA THR A 426 -41.52 -29.24 -1.80
C THR A 426 -41.99 -27.84 -2.23
N MET A 427 -41.06 -26.93 -2.54
CA MET A 427 -41.06 -26.14 -3.80
C MET A 427 -39.87 -25.17 -3.92
N ARG A 428 -39.24 -25.24 -5.09
CA ARG A 428 -38.62 -24.16 -5.88
C ARG A 428 -37.41 -23.38 -5.32
N SER A 429 -36.45 -23.25 -6.24
CA SER A 429 -35.23 -22.44 -6.21
C SER A 429 -35.41 -21.04 -5.63
N ALA A 430 -34.57 -20.70 -4.65
CA ALA A 430 -34.13 -19.33 -4.40
C ALA A 430 -32.68 -19.38 -3.92
N ARG A 431 -31.75 -18.94 -4.79
CA ARG A 431 -30.38 -18.62 -4.37
C ARG A 431 -30.48 -17.43 -3.42
N LEU A 432 -30.32 -17.67 -2.12
CA LEU A 432 -30.16 -16.61 -1.12
C LEU A 432 -28.68 -16.19 -1.09
N ALA A 433 -28.33 -15.19 -1.89
CA ALA A 433 -27.07 -14.47 -1.73
C ALA A 433 -27.22 -13.49 -0.55
N GLY A 434 -26.76 -13.92 0.62
CA GLY A 434 -26.66 -13.06 1.80
C GLY A 434 -25.44 -12.13 1.65
N TRP A 435 -25.66 -10.84 1.84
CA TRP A 435 -24.65 -9.78 1.91
C TRP A 435 -23.56 -10.12 2.94
N GLN A 436 -22.28 -10.12 2.56
CA GLN A 436 -21.21 -10.67 3.42
C GLN A 436 -19.93 -9.83 3.54
N LEU A 437 -19.83 -8.65 2.93
CA LEU A 437 -18.58 -7.90 2.97
C LEU A 437 -18.73 -6.38 2.87
N ALA A 438 -18.07 -5.65 3.77
CA ALA A 438 -17.88 -4.20 3.71
C ALA A 438 -16.42 -3.87 3.41
N LEU A 439 -16.18 -3.08 2.36
CA LEU A 439 -14.85 -2.71 1.86
C LEU A 439 -14.72 -1.18 1.87
N SER A 440 -13.64 -0.64 2.44
CA SER A 440 -13.36 0.81 2.39
C SER A 440 -12.19 1.12 1.46
N LEU A 441 -12.48 1.85 0.38
CA LEU A 441 -11.52 2.46 -0.54
C LEU A 441 -11.45 3.96 -0.23
N TYR A 442 -10.25 4.46 0.04
CA TYR A 442 -10.04 5.89 0.28
C TYR A 442 -8.99 6.45 -0.66
N TRP A 443 -9.39 7.47 -1.40
CA TRP A 443 -8.51 8.17 -2.31
C TRP A 443 -7.85 9.34 -1.56
N CYS A 444 -6.61 9.21 -1.09
CA CYS A 444 -5.92 10.38 -0.54
C CYS A 444 -4.40 10.32 -0.71
N SER A 445 -3.84 11.43 -1.19
CA SER A 445 -2.43 11.77 -1.12
C SER A 445 -2.12 12.43 0.24
N GLY A 446 -1.38 11.74 1.11
CA GLY A 446 -0.69 12.36 2.26
C GLY A 446 -1.45 12.43 3.60
N GLU A 447 -0.94 11.65 4.56
CA GLU A 447 -0.75 11.97 6.00
C GLU A 447 -1.91 12.22 7.00
N SER A 448 -3.22 12.09 6.72
CA SER A 448 -4.23 12.44 7.77
C SER A 448 -5.41 11.50 8.08
N ILE A 449 -5.41 10.22 7.66
CA ILE A 449 -6.59 9.33 7.86
C ILE A 449 -6.37 8.20 8.90
N THR A 450 -5.21 8.14 9.56
CA THR A 450 -4.88 7.04 10.48
C THR A 450 -5.74 6.95 11.76
N GLU A 451 -6.45 8.03 12.17
CA GLU A 451 -7.12 8.04 13.48
C GLU A 451 -8.59 7.59 13.50
N GLY A 452 -9.28 7.55 12.36
CA GLY A 452 -10.73 7.26 12.31
C GLY A 452 -11.09 5.78 12.49
N PHE A 453 -10.33 4.89 11.85
CA PHE A 453 -10.61 3.44 11.85
C PHE A 453 -10.13 2.76 13.14
N VAL A 454 -8.98 3.19 13.68
CA VAL A 454 -8.39 2.64 14.91
C VAL A 454 -9.22 3.00 16.16
N ARG A 455 -9.95 4.13 16.13
CA ARG A 455 -10.85 4.55 17.21
C ARG A 455 -12.19 3.81 17.20
N TRP A 456 -12.61 3.25 16.08
CA TRP A 456 -13.71 2.28 16.05
C TRP A 456 -13.20 0.91 16.49
N ARG A 457 -12.82 0.80 17.77
CA ARG A 457 -12.96 -0.47 18.48
C ARG A 457 -14.38 -0.47 19.04
N PRO A 458 -15.13 -1.58 18.98
CA PRO A 458 -16.32 -1.71 19.82
C PRO A 458 -15.84 -1.50 21.26
N ARG A 459 -16.07 -0.30 21.81
CA ARG A 459 -15.90 -0.07 23.23
C ARG A 459 -16.90 -1.01 23.88
N GLU A 460 -16.38 -1.71 24.89
CA GLU A 460 -17.02 -2.73 25.70
C GLU A 460 -16.80 -4.17 25.22
N ARG A 461 -15.86 -4.82 25.93
CA ARG A 461 -15.88 -6.27 26.14
C ARG A 461 -17.31 -6.66 26.55
N TRP A 462 -18.08 -7.26 25.67
CA TRP A 462 -19.33 -7.93 26.04
C TRP A 462 -19.09 -9.43 26.19
N PRO A 463 -19.72 -10.09 27.17
CA PRO A 463 -19.35 -11.42 27.60
C PRO A 463 -19.46 -12.41 26.44
N LEU A 464 -18.47 -13.29 26.34
CA LEU A 464 -18.56 -14.50 25.53
C LEU A 464 -19.85 -15.23 25.93
N ALA A 465 -20.75 -15.40 24.96
CA ALA A 465 -21.96 -16.17 25.15
C ALA A 465 -21.56 -17.65 25.37
N SER A 466 -21.82 -18.13 26.58
CA SER A 466 -21.93 -19.56 26.92
C SER A 466 -23.21 -20.14 26.38
#